data_AF-A0A2V8PTJ7-F1
#
_entry.id   AF-A0A2V8PTJ7-F1
#
_cell.length_a   1.000
_cell.length_b   1.000
_cell.length_c   1.000
_cell.angle_alpha   90.00
_cell.angle_beta   90.00
_cell.angle_gamma   90.00
#
_symmetry.space_group_name_H-M   'P 1'
#
loop_
_entity.id
_entity.type
_entity.pdbx_description
1 polymer ?
#
loop_
_entity_poly.entity_id
_entity_poly.type
_entity_poly.pdbx_seq_one_letter_code
_entity_poly.pdbx_strand_id
1 'polypeptide(L)' 'MGKQFKYASSRGVPFVAIIGDDERLRREVAIKDMRSGEQQSVKRDDLATVIREAVKSESRRDGRK' A
#
# COMPACT_ATOMS: atom_id res chain seq x y z
N MET A 1 7.80 -4.89 14.65
CA MET A 1 7.08 -4.39 13.44
C MET A 1 7.64 -3.08 12.84
N GLY A 2 8.52 -2.31 13.49
CA GLY A 2 9.03 -1.04 12.92
C GLY A 2 10.09 -1.13 11.81
N LYS A 3 10.78 -2.27 11.66
CA LYS A 3 11.89 -2.40 10.68
C LYS A 3 11.41 -2.38 9.22
N GLN A 4 10.24 -2.94 8.93
CA GLN A 4 9.73 -3.01 7.55
C GLN A 4 9.28 -1.63 7.05
N PHE A 5 8.61 -0.85 7.90
CA PHE A 5 8.26 0.54 7.60
C PHE A 5 9.50 1.40 7.39
N LYS A 6 10.50 1.29 8.27
CA LYS A 6 11.76 2.04 8.15
C LYS A 6 12.52 1.67 6.87
N TYR A 7 12.52 0.38 6.51
CA TYR A 7 13.11 -0.10 5.26
C TYR A 7 12.36 0.43 4.03
N ALA A 8 11.03 0.39 4.05
CA ALA A 8 10.18 0.91 2.97
C ALA A 8 10.36 2.43 2.77
N SER A 9 10.34 3.22 3.86
CA SER A 9 10.65 4.66 3.81
C SER A 9 12.04 4.94 3.28
N SER A 10 13.06 4.19 3.74
CA SER A 10 14.44 4.34 3.27
C SER A 10 14.60 4.02 1.79
N ARG A 11 13.72 3.19 1.24
CA ARG A 11 13.71 2.77 -0.17
C ARG A 11 12.78 3.66 -1.03
N GLY A 12 12.14 4.66 -0.43
CA GLY A 12 11.20 5.54 -1.14
C GLY A 12 9.95 4.82 -1.63
N VAL A 13 9.56 3.72 -0.97
CA VAL A 13 8.40 2.93 -1.39
C VAL A 13 7.12 3.67 -0.96
N PRO A 14 6.20 3.97 -1.89
CA PRO A 14 4.98 4.72 -1.59
C PRO A 14 3.94 3.88 -0.82
N PHE A 15 3.86 2.57 -1.09
CA PHE A 15 2.87 1.68 -0.49
C PHE A 15 3.52 0.43 0.12
N VAL A 16 3.09 0.05 1.32
CA VAL A 16 3.54 -1.15 2.02
C VAL A 16 2.38 -2.11 2.20
N ALA A 17 2.47 -3.30 1.61
CA ALA A 17 1.52 -4.38 1.86
C ALA A 17 1.91 -5.17 3.11
N ILE A 18 1.00 -5.27 4.06
CA ILE A 18 1.12 -5.98 5.32
C ILE A 18 0.20 -7.20 5.22
N ILE A 19 0.79 -8.38 5.38
CA ILE A 19 0.08 -9.66 5.31
C ILE A 19 0.45 -10.43 6.58
N GLY A 20 -0.39 -10.29 7.60
CA GLY A 20 -0.37 -11.14 8.78
C GLY A 20 -0.96 -12.54 8.53
N ASP A 21 -0.99 -13.33 9.60
CA ASP A 21 -1.63 -14.66 9.60
C ASP A 21 -3.17 -14.53 9.45
N ASP A 22 -3.75 -13.53 10.11
CA ASP A 22 -5.18 -13.21 10.05
C ASP A 22 -5.60 -12.73 8.64
N GLU A 23 -4.84 -11.82 8.05
CA GLU A 23 -5.00 -11.40 6.65
C GLU A 23 -4.91 -12.56 5.66
N ARG A 24 -4.00 -13.51 5.89
CA ARG A 24 -3.90 -14.72 5.07
C ARG A 24 -5.14 -15.60 5.20
N LEU A 25 -5.67 -15.77 6.41
CA LEU A 25 -6.90 -16.53 6.67
C LEU A 25 -8.12 -15.87 6.03
N ARG A 26 -8.22 -14.54 6.08
CA ARG A 26 -9.33 -13.76 5.52
C ARG A 26 -9.21 -13.45 4.03
N ARG A 27 -8.06 -13.78 3.41
CA ARG A 27 -7.71 -13.37 2.03
C ARG A 27 -7.77 -11.85 1.85
N GLU A 28 -7.37 -11.12 2.88
CA GLU A 28 -7.27 -9.66 2.88
C GLU A 28 -5.79 -9.27 2.96
N VAL A 29 -5.50 -8.02 2.65
CA VAL A 29 -4.16 -7.42 2.72
C VAL A 29 -4.31 -5.99 3.18
N ALA A 30 -3.58 -5.62 4.24
CA ALA A 30 -3.53 -4.25 4.69
C ALA A 30 -2.48 -3.48 3.89
N ILE A 31 -2.89 -2.45 3.15
CA ILE A 31 -1.97 -1.55 2.46
C ILE A 31 -1.81 -0.30 3.31
N LYS A 32 -0.57 0.05 3.63
CA LYS A 32 -0.22 1.33 4.24
C LYS A 32 0.39 2.25 3.21
N ASP A 33 -0.19 3.43 3.06
CA ASP A 33 0.40 4.54 2.33
C ASP A 33 1.45 5.21 3.22
N MET A 34 2.70 5.24 2.74
CA MET A 34 3.83 5.80 3.47
C MET A 34 3.95 7.32 3.30
N ARG A 35 3.19 7.94 2.38
CA ARG A 35 3.14 9.38 2.14
C ARG A 35 2.08 10.04 3.02
N SER A 36 0.88 9.49 3.06
CA SER A 36 -0.22 10.00 3.91
C SER A 36 -0.20 9.39 5.31
N GLY A 37 0.41 8.21 5.48
CA GLY A 37 0.37 7.43 6.72
C GLY A 37 -0.89 6.59 6.89
N GLU A 38 -1.83 6.70 5.95
CA GLU A 38 -3.14 6.03 5.98
C GLU A 38 -2.99 4.53 5.72
N GLN A 39 -3.83 3.71 6.37
CA GLN A 39 -3.81 2.26 6.22
C GLN A 39 -5.22 1.78 5.91
N GLN A 40 -5.34 0.98 4.85
CA GLN A 40 -6.60 0.40 4.40
C GLN A 40 -6.46 -1.10 4.22
N SER A 41 -7.50 -1.84 4.58
CA SER A 41 -7.59 -3.28 4.31
C SER A 41 -8.33 -3.50 3.00
N VAL A 42 -7.70 -4.21 2.07
CA VAL A 42 -8.30 -4.56 0.79
C VAL A 42 -8.31 -6.07 0.63
N LYS A 43 -9.24 -6.59 -0.16
CA LYS A 43 -9.21 -8.00 -0.52
C LYS A 43 -7.99 -8.29 -1.38
N ARG A 44 -7.38 -9.45 -1.15
CA ARG A 44 -6.20 -9.89 -1.90
C ARG A 44 -6.47 -10.00 -3.41
N ASP A 45 -7.70 -10.31 -3.78
CA ASP A 45 -8.15 -10.39 -5.18
C ASP A 45 -8.18 -9.00 -5.82
N ASP A 46 -8.72 -8.01 -5.11
CA ASP A 46 -8.81 -6.62 -5.56
C ASP A 46 -7.50 -5.84 -5.43
N LEU A 47 -6.53 -6.34 -4.65
CA LEU A 47 -5.25 -5.67 -4.35
C LEU A 47 -4.54 -5.16 -5.61
N ALA A 48 -4.46 -5.99 -6.65
CA ALA A 48 -3.77 -5.62 -7.89
C ALA A 48 -4.48 -4.47 -8.62
N THR A 49 -5.82 -4.49 -8.62
CA THR A 49 -6.66 -3.43 -9.19
C THR A 49 -6.50 -2.15 -8.39
N VAL A 50 -6.61 -2.21 -7.05
CA VAL A 50 -6.49 -1.05 -6.17
C VAL A 50 -5.13 -0.39 -6.31
N ILE A 51 -4.02 -1.14 -6.28
CA ILE A 51 -2.67 -0.57 -6.44
C ILE A 51 -2.52 0.05 -7.84
N ARG A 52 -3.00 -0.63 -8.89
CA ARG A 52 -2.91 -0.12 -10.26
C ARG A 52 -3.73 1.16 -10.45
N GLU A 53 -4.89 1.26 -9.83
CA GLU A 53 -5.75 2.45 -9.82
C GLU A 53 -5.09 3.58 -8.99
N ALA A 54 -4.57 3.26 -7.82
CA ALA A 54 -3.86 4.20 -6.95
C ALA A 54 -2.67 4.83 -7.70
N VAL A 55 -1.78 4.01 -8.27
CA VAL A 55 -0.62 4.47 -9.04
C VAL A 55 -1.02 5.27 -10.29
N LYS A 56 -2.08 4.86 -11.01
CA LYS A 56 -2.61 5.64 -12.15
C LYS A 56 -3.18 6.99 -11.73
N SER A 57 -3.91 7.03 -10.62
CA SER A 57 -4.54 8.25 -10.11
C SER A 57 -3.49 9.26 -9.63
N GLU A 58 -2.36 8.78 -9.10
CA GLU A 58 -1.26 9.62 -8.66
C GLU A 58 -0.45 10.21 -9.83
N SER A 59 -0.21 9.43 -10.89
CA SER A 59 0.47 9.94 -12.10
C SER A 59 -0.27 11.09 -12.77
N ARG A 60 -1.58 11.25 -12.54
CA ARG A 60 -2.36 12.41 -12.99
C ARG A 60 -2.26 13.64 -12.07
N ARG A 61 -1.89 13.48 -10.79
CA ARG A 61 -1.74 14.61 -9.85
C ARG A 61 -0.34 15.24 -9.91
N ASP A 62 0.68 14.48 -10.29
CA ASP A 62 2.08 14.94 -10.32
C ASP A 62 2.40 15.86 -11.53
N GLY A 63 1.49 15.95 -12.52
CA GLY A 63 1.67 16.76 -13.73
C GLY A 63 1.19 18.23 -13.65
N ARG A 64 0.95 18.77 -12.45
CA ARG A 64 0.53 20.16 -12.26
C ARG A 64 1.56 20.92 -11.41
N LYS A 65 2.75 21.15 -11.98
CA LYS A 65 3.65 22.21 -11.55
C LYS A 65 4.16 22.97 -12.76
#